data_AF-A0A434IAP7-F1
#
_entry.id   AF-A0A434IAP7-F1
#
_cell.length_a   1.000
_cell.length_b   1.000
_cell.length_c   1.000
_cell.angle_alpha   90.00
_cell.angle_beta   90.00
_cell.angle_gamma   90.00
#
_symmetry.space_group_name_H-M   'P 1'
#
loop_
_entity.id
_entity.type
_entity.pdbx_description
1 polymer ?
#
loop_
_entity_poly.entity_id
_entity_poly.type
_entity_poly.pdbx_seq_one_letter_code
_entity_poly.pdbx_strand_id
1 'polypeptide(L)' 'MPLYAIDGTEPSFADADSNWIAPDATLIGDVRVGRNAGFWFGAVIRGDNEPIVIGADTNVQEHTVMHTDPGFPLTIGE' A
#
# COMPACT_ATOMS: atom_id res chain seq x y z
N MET A 1 13.44 -4.32 4.10
CA MET A 1 12.45 -3.29 3.73
C MET A 1 11.15 -4.01 3.46
N PRO A 2 10.03 -3.55 4.02
CA PRO A 2 8.79 -4.32 4.05
C PRO A 2 7.94 -4.12 2.78
N LEU A 3 8.61 -4.12 1.61
CA LEU A 3 8.04 -4.02 0.28
C LEU A 3 8.34 -5.33 -0.44
N TYR A 4 7.31 -6.02 -0.91
CA TYR A 4 7.45 -7.37 -1.46
C TYR A 4 6.79 -7.47 -2.82
N ALA A 5 7.52 -8.06 -3.77
CA ALA A 5 6.96 -8.47 -5.05
C ALA A 5 6.25 -9.83 -4.91
N ILE A 6 5.14 -9.99 -5.63
CA ILE A 6 4.44 -11.27 -5.84
C ILE A 6 4.07 -11.38 -7.31
N ASP A 7 4.31 -12.55 -7.92
CA ASP A 7 4.02 -12.81 -9.34
C ASP A 7 4.55 -11.74 -10.32
N GLY A 8 5.71 -11.16 -10.00
CA GLY A 8 6.35 -10.11 -10.81
C GLY A 8 5.79 -8.70 -10.64
N THR A 9 4.84 -8.50 -9.72
CA THR A 9 4.25 -7.20 -9.39
C THR A 9 4.72 -6.73 -8.03
N GLU A 10 5.12 -5.47 -7.92
CA GLU A 10 5.64 -4.85 -6.70
C GLU A 10 4.94 -3.51 -6.41
N PRO A 11 4.97 -3.04 -5.14
CA PRO A 11 4.42 -1.74 -4.80
C PRO A 11 5.08 -0.62 -5.63
N SER A 12 4.25 0.30 -6.13
CA SER A 12 4.69 1.45 -6.93
C SER A 12 4.38 2.76 -6.22
N PHE A 13 5.26 3.74 -6.38
CA PHE A 13 5.20 5.01 -5.65
C PHE A 13 5.25 6.16 -6.64
N ALA A 14 4.37 7.14 -6.47
CA ALA A 14 4.44 8.39 -7.23
C ALA A 14 5.68 9.21 -6.85
N ASP A 15 6.07 9.18 -5.57
CA ASP A 15 7.26 9.85 -5.02
C ASP A 15 7.68 9.14 -3.72
N ALA A 16 8.55 8.13 -3.85
CA ALA A 16 8.94 7.27 -2.72
C ALA A 16 9.62 8.05 -1.58
N ASP A 17 10.35 9.13 -1.88
CA ASP A 17 11.05 9.93 -0.88
C ASP A 17 10.08 10.71 0.03
N SER A 18 8.83 10.90 -0.43
CA SER A 18 7.77 11.56 0.33
C SER A 18 7.00 10.62 1.27
N ASN A 19 7.12 9.31 1.09
CA ASN A 19 6.28 8.35 1.80
C ASN A 19 6.91 7.92 3.13
N TRP A 20 6.14 8.02 4.20
CA TRP A 20 6.49 7.40 5.47
C TRP A 20 6.06 5.93 5.45
N ILE A 21 6.99 5.01 5.63
CA ILE A 21 6.69 3.58 5.79
C ILE A 21 7.40 3.11 7.06
N ALA A 22 6.61 2.75 8.08
CA ALA A 22 7.15 2.21 9.31
C ALA A 22 7.96 0.93 9.05
N PRO A 23 9.01 0.62 9.85
CA PRO A 23 9.90 -0.51 9.60
C PRO A 23 9.22 -1.89 9.48
N ASP A 24 8.03 -2.05 10.07
CA ASP A 24 7.22 -3.26 10.11
C ASP A 24 5.90 -3.18 9.32
N ALA A 25 5.60 -2.04 8.67
CA ALA A 25 4.44 -1.90 7.79
C ALA A 25 4.67 -2.66 6.47
N THR A 26 3.78 -3.56 6.07
CA THR A 26 3.99 -4.50 4.96
C THR A 26 3.14 -4.15 3.75
N LEU A 27 3.78 -3.86 2.60
CA LEU A 27 3.11 -3.63 1.32
C LEU A 27 3.54 -4.73 0.33
N ILE A 28 2.56 -5.40 -0.30
CA ILE A 28 2.78 -6.58 -1.15
C ILE A 28 1.97 -6.44 -2.45
N GLY A 29 2.61 -6.66 -3.60
CA GLY A 29 1.91 -6.78 -4.90
C GLY A 29 1.48 -5.46 -5.51
N ASP A 30 0.32 -5.43 -6.19
CA ASP A 30 -0.21 -4.25 -6.92
C ASP A 30 -0.78 -3.21 -5.94
N VAL A 31 0.14 -2.54 -5.23
CA VAL A 31 -0.15 -1.43 -4.33
C VAL A 31 0.39 -0.15 -4.97
N ARG A 32 -0.47 0.84 -5.18
CA ARG A 32 -0.15 2.09 -5.86
C ARG A 32 -0.28 3.23 -4.88
N VAL A 33 0.84 3.88 -4.56
CA VAL A 33 0.96 4.82 -3.46
C VAL A 33 1.14 6.25 -3.97
N GLY A 34 0.22 7.12 -3.56
CA GLY A 34 0.27 8.56 -3.80
C GLY A 34 1.35 9.29 -2.99
N ARG A 35 1.67 10.52 -3.38
CA ARG A 35 2.64 11.38 -2.68
C ARG A 35 2.21 11.63 -1.23
N ASN A 36 3.18 11.72 -0.32
CA ASN A 36 2.99 11.99 1.12
C ASN A 36 2.13 10.97 1.89
N ALA A 37 1.69 9.88 1.27
CA ALA A 37 0.96 8.83 1.97
C ALA A 37 1.85 8.19 3.05
N GLY A 38 1.28 7.94 4.22
CA GLY A 38 1.98 7.39 5.39
C GLY A 38 1.39 6.06 5.85
N PHE A 39 2.26 5.07 6.07
CA PHE A 39 1.92 3.73 6.52
C PHE A 39 2.57 3.48 7.88
N TRP A 40 1.73 3.34 8.90
CA TRP A 40 2.15 3.25 10.29
C TRP A 40 2.34 1.80 10.74
N PHE A 41 2.81 1.64 11.97
CA PHE A 41 3.38 0.37 12.47
C PHE A 41 2.44 -0.83 12.29
N GLY A 42 3.00 -1.88 11.70
CA GLY A 42 2.32 -3.16 11.47
C GLY A 42 1.09 -3.10 10.55
N ALA A 43 0.86 -2.01 9.80
CA ALA A 43 -0.14 -2.00 8.73
C ALA A 43 0.20 -3.05 7.67
N VAL A 44 -0.82 -3.70 7.08
CA VAL A 44 -0.64 -4.71 6.03
C VAL A 44 -1.54 -4.39 4.84
N ILE A 45 -0.94 -4.16 3.69
CA ILE A 45 -1.59 -3.84 2.43
C ILE A 45 -1.17 -4.89 1.42
N ARG A 46 -2.06 -5.85 1.14
CA ARG A 46 -1.77 -7.01 0.29
C ARG A 46 -2.65 -6.95 -0.96
N GLY A 47 -2.07 -6.48 -2.06
CA GLY A 47 -2.68 -6.41 -3.39
C GLY A 47 -2.27 -7.59 -4.26
N ASP A 48 -2.63 -8.82 -3.84
CA ASP A 48 -2.34 -10.06 -4.57
C ASP A 48 -3.49 -10.55 -5.46
N ASN A 49 -4.71 -10.02 -5.29
CA ASN A 49 -5.87 -10.32 -6.14
C ASN A 49 -6.20 -9.19 -7.12
N GLU A 50 -6.53 -8.01 -6.58
CA GLU A 50 -6.86 -6.79 -7.33
C GLU A 50 -6.05 -5.60 -6.80
N PRO A 51 -5.84 -4.54 -7.61
CA PRO A 51 -5.06 -3.38 -7.19
C PRO A 51 -5.62 -2.70 -5.94
N ILE A 52 -4.71 -2.22 -5.11
CA ILE A 52 -4.99 -1.32 -3.99
C ILE A 52 -4.38 0.05 -4.30
N VAL A 53 -5.23 1.06 -4.45
CA VAL A 53 -4.81 2.44 -4.73
C VAL A 53 -4.96 3.29 -3.48
N ILE A 54 -3.86 3.90 -3.04
CA ILE A 54 -3.79 4.82 -1.90
C ILE A 54 -3.56 6.23 -2.45
N GLY A 55 -4.54 7.12 -2.29
CA GLY A 55 -4.44 8.51 -2.72
C GLY A 55 -3.35 9.30 -1.98
N ALA A 56 -3.04 10.48 -2.50
CA ALA A 56 -2.08 11.38 -1.89
C ALA A 56 -2.53 11.81 -0.49
N ASP A 57 -1.57 12.19 0.37
CA ASP A 57 -1.81 12.75 1.71
C ASP A 57 -2.62 11.85 2.68
N THR A 58 -2.92 10.60 2.31
CA THR A 58 -3.60 9.59 3.14
C THR A 58 -2.70 9.06 4.26
N ASN A 59 -3.26 8.85 5.46
CA ASN A 59 -2.60 8.13 6.54
C ASN A 59 -3.28 6.78 6.83
N VAL A 60 -2.50 5.70 6.77
CA VAL A 60 -2.91 4.33 7.09
C VAL A 60 -2.32 3.95 8.44
N GLN A 61 -3.14 4.03 9.49
CA GLN A 61 -2.70 3.86 10.88
C GLN A 61 -2.41 2.41 11.25
N GLU A 62 -1.92 2.24 12.47
CA GLU A 62 -1.35 1.00 12.99
C GLU A 62 -2.29 -0.19 12.79
N HIS A 63 -1.71 -1.33 12.40
CA HIS A 63 -2.40 -2.61 12.22
C HIS A 63 -3.60 -2.59 11.26
N THR A 64 -3.76 -1.54 10.44
CA THR A 64 -4.77 -1.52 9.38
C THR A 64 -4.50 -2.65 8.40
N VAL A 65 -5.55 -3.35 7.98
CA VAL A 65 -5.47 -4.43 6.98
C VAL A 65 -6.26 -4.04 5.74
N MET A 66 -5.61 -4.14 4.59
CA MET A 66 -6.21 -3.93 3.28
C MET A 66 -5.95 -5.16 2.40
N HIS A 67 -7.01 -5.63 1.75
CA HIS A 67 -7.03 -6.79 0.87
C HIS A 67 -8.19 -6.67 -0.11
N THR A 68 -8.20 -7.50 -1.15
CA THR A 68 -9.19 -7.50 -2.21
C THR A 68 -9.60 -8.93 -2.58
N ASP A 69 -10.77 -9.08 -3.21
CA ASP A 69 -11.19 -10.31 -3.89
C ASP A 69 -11.32 -10.01 -5.40
N PRO A 70 -11.22 -11.01 -6.29
CA PRO A 70 -11.35 -10.81 -7.73
C PRO A 70 -12.64 -10.06 -8.11
N GLY A 71 -12.50 -9.01 -8.93
CA GLY A 71 -13.57 -8.11 -9.35
C GLY A 71 -13.86 -6.94 -8.41
N PHE A 72 -13.16 -6.84 -7.27
CA PHE A 72 -13.39 -5.80 -6.25
C PHE A 72 -12.09 -5.06 -5.90
N PRO A 73 -11.63 -4.11 -6.75
CA PRO A 73 -10.47 -3.29 -6.43
C PRO A 73 -10.74 -2.36 -5.25
N LEU A 74 -9.69 -1.99 -4.52
CA LEU A 74 -9.76 -1.06 -3.40
C LEU A 74 -9.16 0.29 -3.80
N THR A 75 -9.88 1.38 -3.55
CA THR A 75 -9.38 2.74 -3.79
C THR A 75 -9.71 3.63 -2.59
N ILE A 76 -8.68 4.27 -2.04
CA ILE A 76 -8.78 5.35 -1.07
C ILE A 76 -8.46 6.66 -1.79
N GLY A 77 -9.29 7.69 -1.60
CA GLY A 77 -9.11 9.02 -2.18
C GLY A 77 -7.98 9.82 -1.53
N GLU A 78 -8.01 11.14 -1.76
CA GLU A 78 -7.08 12.15 -1.23
C GLU A 78 -7.70 12.89 -0.04
#